data_AF-A0A8B6LMQ1-F1
#
_entry.id   AF-A0A8B6LMQ1-F1
#
_cell.length_a   1.000
_cell.length_b   1.000
_cell.length_c   1.000
_cell.angle_alpha   90.00
_cell.angle_beta   90.00
_cell.angle_gamma   90.00
#
_symmetry.space_group_name_H-M   'P 1'
#
loop_
_entity.id
_entity.type
_entity.pdbx_description
1 polymer ?
#
loop_
_entity_poly.entity_id
_entity_poly.type
_entity_poly.pdbx_seq_one_letter_code
_entity_poly.pdbx_strand_id
1 'polypeptide(L)'
;MTNSTIRPMLDAVLAQTTQRHGGAPGVVAMVSDRNANFYEGAVGTRELGQDRPMTTDSVFAIFSTTKALTGTCVMQLVEEGRIRLDEPAGKYVPEIDQLQVLI
;
A
#
# COMPACT_ATOMS: atom_id res chain seq x y z
N MET A 1 -5.31 -25.22 -5.32
CA MET A 1 -6.45 -24.63 -6.06
C MET A 1 -5.92 -24.10 -7.38
N THR A 2 -6.55 -24.42 -8.51
CA THR A 2 -6.10 -23.95 -9.83
C THR A 2 -6.46 -22.47 -10.01
N ASN A 3 -5.70 -21.75 -10.83
CA ASN A 3 -5.90 -20.32 -11.08
C ASN A 3 -7.31 -20.01 -11.65
N SER A 4 -7.93 -21.00 -12.32
CA SER A 4 -9.29 -20.93 -12.88
C SER A 4 -10.42 -20.83 -11.84
N THR A 5 -10.21 -21.32 -10.61
CA THR A 5 -11.25 -21.28 -9.56
C THR A 5 -11.15 -20.02 -8.69
N ILE A 6 -9.93 -19.50 -8.50
CA ILE A 6 -9.70 -18.38 -7.57
C ILE A 6 -10.07 -17.02 -8.17
N ARG A 7 -9.84 -16.81 -9.47
CA ARG A 7 -10.11 -15.52 -10.13
C ARG A 7 -11.58 -15.09 -10.02
N PRO A 8 -12.59 -15.92 -10.36
CA PRO A 8 -13.99 -15.54 -10.21
C PRO A 8 -14.36 -15.18 -8.77
N MET A 9 -13.77 -15.85 -7.77
CA MET A 9 -13.99 -15.53 -6.36
C MET A 9 -13.42 -14.16 -5.99
N LEU A 10 -12.21 -13.84 -6.44
CA LEU A 10 -11.56 -12.55 -6.20
C LEU A 10 -12.28 -11.41 -6.94
N ASP A 11 -12.73 -11.65 -8.17
CA ASP A 11 -13.53 -10.68 -8.94
C ASP A 11 -14.86 -10.38 -8.22
N ALA A 12 -15.49 -11.38 -7.60
CA ALA A 12 -16.69 -11.18 -6.79
C ALA A 12 -16.42 -10.31 -5.53
N VAL A 13 -15.27 -10.46 -4.89
CA VAL A 13 -14.85 -9.59 -3.76
C VAL A 13 -14.67 -8.13 -4.21
N LEU A 14 -14.06 -7.92 -5.37
CA LEU A 14 -13.89 -6.57 -5.93
C LEU A 14 -15.24 -5.94 -6.28
N ALA A 15 -16.14 -6.70 -6.92
CA ALA A 15 -17.49 -6.26 -7.23
C ALA A 15 -18.27 -5.88 -5.96
N GLN A 16 -18.20 -6.71 -4.90
CA GLN A 16 -18.86 -6.41 -3.63
C GLN A 16 -18.33 -5.11 -2.98
N THR A 17 -17.04 -4.83 -3.14
CA THR A 17 -16.39 -3.65 -2.56
C THR A 17 -16.95 -2.35 -3.15
N THR A 18 -17.30 -2.35 -4.44
CA THR A 18 -17.83 -1.17 -5.14
C THR A 18 -19.35 -1.09 -5.15
N GLN A 19 -20.06 -2.23 -5.15
CA GLN A 19 -21.53 -2.27 -5.28
C GLN A 19 -22.28 -2.11 -3.96
N ARG A 20 -21.63 -2.32 -2.81
CA ARG A 20 -22.29 -2.16 -1.51
C ARG A 20 -22.60 -0.69 -1.21
N HIS A 21 -23.63 -0.43 -0.42
CA HIS A 21 -23.92 0.91 0.08
C HIS A 21 -22.72 1.46 0.88
N GLY A 22 -22.24 2.65 0.51
CA GLY A 22 -21.01 3.23 1.08
C GLY A 22 -19.73 2.50 0.66
N GLY A 23 -19.77 1.72 -0.42
CA GLY A 23 -18.62 1.08 -1.04
C GLY A 23 -17.63 2.08 -1.64
N ALA A 24 -16.44 1.58 -1.99
CA ALA A 24 -15.44 2.41 -2.67
C ALA A 24 -15.88 2.68 -4.12
N PRO A 25 -15.67 3.89 -4.68
CA PRO A 25 -15.97 4.18 -6.08
C PRO A 25 -15.25 3.27 -7.08
N GLY A 26 -14.02 2.87 -6.73
CA GLY A 26 -13.23 1.91 -7.47
C GLY A 26 -12.18 1.24 -6.59
N VAL A 27 -11.73 0.06 -7.00
CA VAL A 27 -10.77 -0.77 -6.27
C VAL A 27 -9.86 -1.47 -7.26
N VAL A 28 -8.60 -1.62 -6.88
CA VAL A 28 -7.59 -2.44 -7.58
C VAL A 28 -7.03 -3.42 -6.55
N ALA A 29 -6.84 -4.67 -6.96
CA ALA A 29 -6.23 -5.69 -6.12
C ALA A 29 -5.28 -6.58 -6.92
N MET A 30 -4.25 -7.05 -6.25
CA MET A 30 -3.23 -7.95 -6.78
C MET A 30 -2.93 -9.03 -5.75
N VAL A 31 -2.71 -10.26 -6.20
CA VAL A 31 -2.28 -11.37 -5.35
C VAL A 31 -1.10 -12.07 -6.01
N SER A 32 -0.05 -12.27 -5.23
CA SER A 32 1.23 -12.78 -5.69
C SER A 32 1.74 -13.88 -4.78
N ASP A 33 2.55 -14.79 -5.32
CA ASP A 33 3.32 -15.76 -4.56
C ASP A 33 4.83 -15.60 -4.85
N ARG A 34 5.63 -16.58 -4.43
CA ARG A 34 7.09 -16.56 -4.65
C ARG A 34 7.51 -16.59 -6.13
N ASN A 35 6.60 -16.93 -7.03
CA ASN A 35 6.88 -17.16 -8.45
C ASN A 35 6.38 -15.99 -9.30
N ALA A 36 5.14 -15.55 -9.09
CA ALA A 36 4.51 -14.51 -9.90
C ALA A 36 3.25 -13.92 -9.26
N ASN A 37 2.76 -12.84 -9.85
CA ASN A 37 1.36 -12.42 -9.70
C ASN A 37 0.47 -13.49 -10.35
N PHE A 38 -0.50 -14.01 -9.61
CA PHE A 38 -1.49 -14.93 -10.16
C PHE A 38 -2.88 -14.31 -10.26
N TYR A 39 -3.09 -13.12 -9.67
CA TYR A 39 -4.31 -12.34 -9.82
C TYR A 39 -4.01 -10.85 -9.89
N GLU A 40 -4.68 -10.17 -10.82
CA GLU A 40 -4.74 -8.71 -10.94
C GLU A 40 -6.17 -8.34 -11.38
N GLY A 41 -6.80 -7.40 -10.68
CA GLY A 41 -8.17 -6.99 -10.96
C GLY A 41 -8.41 -5.53 -10.61
N ALA A 42 -9.29 -4.88 -11.37
CA ALA A 42 -9.74 -3.51 -11.15
C ALA A 42 -11.23 -3.42 -11.45
N VAL A 43 -12.00 -2.77 -10.57
CA VAL A 43 -13.46 -2.57 -10.72
C VAL A 43 -13.83 -1.16 -10.29
N GLY A 44 -14.84 -0.58 -10.95
CA GLY A 44 -15.42 0.71 -10.59
C GLY A 44 -14.84 1.88 -11.40
N THR A 45 -15.01 3.09 -10.88
CA THR A 45 -14.55 4.33 -11.53
C THR A 45 -13.41 4.98 -10.73
N ARG A 46 -12.50 5.62 -11.46
CA ARG A 46 -11.43 6.45 -10.89
C ARG A 46 -11.96 7.80 -10.40
N GLU A 47 -13.03 8.30 -11.00
CA GLU A 47 -13.58 9.63 -10.71
C GLU A 47 -15.11 9.59 -10.71
N LEU A 48 -15.71 10.06 -9.62
CA LEU A 48 -17.15 10.09 -9.48
C LEU A 48 -17.79 11.03 -10.52
N GLY A 49 -18.84 10.55 -11.17
CA GLY A 49 -19.57 11.32 -12.20
C GLY A 49 -18.89 11.37 -13.56
N GLN A 50 -17.71 10.75 -13.74
CA GLN A 50 -17.03 10.63 -15.02
C GLN A 50 -17.00 9.19 -15.50
N ASP A 51 -16.99 9.01 -16.83
CA ASP A 51 -16.74 7.72 -17.45
C ASP A 51 -15.22 7.46 -17.54
N ARG A 52 -14.61 7.24 -16.38
CA ARG A 52 -13.17 6.95 -16.24
C ARG A 52 -12.98 5.64 -15.48
N PRO A 53 -12.85 4.49 -16.16
CA PRO A 53 -12.77 3.20 -15.48
C PRO A 53 -11.52 3.11 -14.60
N MET A 54 -11.65 2.37 -13.50
CA MET A 54 -10.50 1.96 -12.71
C MET A 54 -9.68 0.92 -13.47
N THR A 55 -8.35 1.05 -13.43
CA THR A 55 -7.41 0.16 -14.14
C THR A 55 -6.31 -0.31 -13.19
N THR A 56 -5.62 -1.40 -13.53
CA THR A 56 -4.53 -1.94 -12.70
C THR A 56 -3.29 -1.05 -12.63
N ASP A 57 -3.16 -0.09 -13.56
CA ASP A 57 -2.10 0.92 -13.62
C ASP A 57 -2.54 2.30 -13.09
N SER A 58 -3.74 2.41 -12.52
CA SER A 58 -4.19 3.65 -11.89
C SER A 58 -3.32 4.03 -10.69
N VAL A 59 -2.95 5.31 -10.61
CA VAL A 59 -2.11 5.85 -9.53
C VAL A 59 -2.96 6.30 -8.35
N PHE A 60 -2.58 5.86 -7.15
CA PHE A 60 -3.27 6.18 -5.90
C PHE A 60 -2.37 6.93 -4.93
N ALA A 61 -2.98 7.80 -4.12
CA ALA A 61 -2.37 8.24 -2.87
C ALA A 61 -2.45 7.08 -1.86
N ILE A 62 -1.31 6.47 -1.54
CA ILE A 62 -1.25 5.30 -0.64
C ILE A 62 -1.12 5.65 0.85
N PHE A 63 -1.00 6.94 1.18
CA PHE A 63 -0.95 7.49 2.54
C PHE A 63 0.00 6.72 3.48
N SER A 64 -0.50 6.21 4.61
CA SER A 64 0.33 5.54 5.61
C SER A 64 1.04 4.29 5.09
N THR A 65 0.63 3.70 3.97
CA THR A 65 1.37 2.61 3.31
C THR A 65 2.79 3.05 2.93
N THR A 66 3.03 4.35 2.72
CA THR A 66 4.37 4.93 2.52
C THR A 66 5.34 4.59 3.67
N LYS A 67 4.85 4.37 4.91
CA LYS A 67 5.71 4.01 6.06
C LYS A 67 6.46 2.70 5.84
N ALA A 68 5.86 1.73 5.16
CA ALA A 68 6.51 0.46 4.85
C ALA A 68 7.73 0.69 3.92
N LEU A 69 7.57 1.55 2.90
CA LEU A 69 8.67 1.94 2.01
C LEU A 69 9.77 2.68 2.77
N THR A 70 9.40 3.68 3.59
CA THR A 70 10.37 4.40 4.43
C THR A 70 11.12 3.46 5.37
N GLY A 71 10.42 2.52 6.01
CA GLY A 71 11.02 1.50 6.86
C GLY A 71 12.04 0.64 6.12
N THR A 72 11.71 0.19 4.89
CA THR A 72 12.65 -0.55 4.04
C THR A 72 13.91 0.27 3.76
N CYS A 73 13.77 1.54 3.38
CA CYS A 73 14.93 2.41 3.14
C CYS A 73 15.78 2.60 4.42
N VAL A 74 15.16 2.75 5.59
CA VAL A 74 15.87 2.84 6.87
C VAL A 74 16.64 1.54 7.14
N MET A 75 16.04 0.37 6.93
CA MET A 75 16.71 -0.91 7.15
C MET A 75 17.87 -1.14 6.18
N GLN A 76 17.79 -0.65 4.95
CA GLN A 76 18.94 -0.64 4.02
C GLN A 76 20.10 0.21 4.58
N LEU A 77 19.80 1.39 5.13
CA LEU A 77 20.82 2.22 5.80
C LEU A 77 21.41 1.54 7.05
N VAL A 78 20.63 0.71 7.74
CA VAL A 78 21.13 -0.11 8.86
C VAL A 78 22.09 -1.19 8.36
N GLU A 79 21.75 -1.89 7.27
CA GLU A 79 22.63 -2.87 6.63
C GLU A 79 23.94 -2.24 6.14
N GLU A 80 23.88 -1.01 5.63
CA GLU A 80 25.05 -0.20 5.25
C GLU A 80 25.87 0.32 6.45
N GLY A 81 25.40 0.12 7.69
CA GLY A 81 26.05 0.63 8.90
C GLY A 81 25.95 2.15 9.07
N ARG A 82 25.08 2.81 8.31
CA ARG A 82 24.90 4.28 8.33
C ARG A 82 23.87 4.73 9.36
N ILE A 83 22.91 3.87 9.68
CA ILE A 83 21.95 4.05 10.78
C ILE A 83 22.10 2.88 11.74
N ARG A 84 21.97 3.15 13.04
CA ARG A 84 21.80 2.11 14.07
C ARG A 84 20.46 2.30 14.76
N LEU A 85 19.72 1.22 14.94
CA LEU A 85 18.38 1.24 15.52
C LEU A 85 18.36 1.66 16.99
N ASP A 86 19.46 1.45 17.70
CA ASP A 86 19.63 1.74 19.12
C ASP A 86 20.34 3.08 19.38
N GLU A 87 20.65 3.85 18.33
CA GLU A 87 21.22 5.18 18.48
C GLU A 87 20.13 6.25 18.62
N PRO A 88 20.37 7.30 19.44
CA PRO A 88 19.45 8.43 19.52
C PRO A 88 19.22 9.06 18.15
N ALA A 89 17.95 9.35 17.84
CA ALA A 89 17.59 10.01 16.59
C ALA A 89 18.29 11.38 16.41
N GLY A 90 18.58 12.07 17.52
CA GLY A 90 19.33 13.32 17.55
C GLY A 90 20.72 13.26 16.94
N LYS A 91 21.35 12.07 16.87
CA LYS A 91 22.61 11.87 16.14
C LYS A 91 22.47 12.21 14.65
N TYR A 92 21.29 11.98 14.07
CA TYR A 92 20.99 12.20 12.65
C TYR A 92 20.21 13.50 12.42
N VAL A 93 19.36 13.88 13.37
CA VAL A 93 18.53 15.10 13.31
C VAL A 93 18.61 15.82 14.66
N PRO A 94 19.63 16.68 14.87
CA PRO A 94 19.94 17.28 16.18
C PRO A 94 18.80 18.07 16.84
N GLU A 95 17.85 18.56 16.04
CA GLU A 95 16.67 19.28 16.52
C GLU A 95 15.75 18.40 17.38
N ILE A 96 15.77 17.08 17.19
CA ILE A 96 14.96 16.13 17.97
C ILE A 96 15.39 16.11 19.43
N ASP A 97 16.69 16.25 19.74
CA ASP A 97 17.21 16.26 21.11
C ASP A 97 16.84 17.53 21.90
N GLN A 98 16.37 18.57 21.22
CA GLN A 98 15.97 19.83 21.83
C GLN A 98 14.51 19.81 22.30
N LEU A 99 13.74 18.80 21.89
CA LEU A 99 12.34 18.67 22.25
C LEU A 99 12.21 18.19 23.70
N GLN A 100 11.55 18.98 24.54
CA GLN A 100 11.19 18.57 25.88
C GLN A 100 9.98 17.62 25.83
N VAL A 101 10.07 16.50 26.56
CA VAL A 101 8.91 15.65 26.79
C VAL A 101 7.94 16.41 27.69
N LEU A 102 6.71 16.61 27.21
CA LEU A 102 5.65 17.18 28.04
C LEU A 102 5.35 16.19 29.17
N ILE A 103 5.55 16.65 30.41
CA ILE A 103 5.25 15.91 31.64
C ILE A 103 3.88 16.33 32.14
#